data_AF-A0A450WC52-F1
#
_entry.id   AF-A0A450WC52-F1
#
_cell.length_a   1.000
_cell.length_b   1.000
_cell.length_c   1.000
_cell.angle_alpha   90.00
_cell.angle_beta   90.00
_cell.angle_gamma   90.00
#
_symmetry.space_group_name_H-M   'P 1'
#
loop_
_entity.id
_entity.type
_entity.pdbx_description
1 polymer ?
#
loop_
_entity_poly.entity_id
_entity_poly.type
_entity_poly.pdbx_seq_one_letter_code
_entity_poly.pdbx_strand_id
1 'polypeptide(L)'
;FLNPYVNYHRPCFFADITTDPNNGKQLKKYPYKNMMTPYEKLKSLPDSENYLKPGSSFQTLDAIAYAITDNQAAQQMNEAKSKLFQTINGQVN
;
A
#
# COMPACT_ATOMS: atom_id res chain seq x y z
N PHE A 1 12.50 -3.74 3.48
CA PHE A 1 11.44 -4.00 4.48
C PHE A 1 10.27 -3.04 4.34
N LEU A 2 10.40 -1.74 4.64
CA LEU A 2 9.26 -0.81 4.66
C LEU A 2 8.55 -0.60 3.32
N ASN A 3 9.27 -0.14 2.29
CA ASN A 3 8.63 0.24 1.03
C ASN A 3 7.90 -0.94 0.34
N PRO A 4 8.49 -2.14 0.23
CA PRO A 4 7.76 -3.29 -0.30
C PRO A 4 6.51 -3.63 0.53
N TYR A 5 6.62 -3.66 1.86
CA TYR A 5 5.47 -3.93 2.73
C TYR A 5 4.33 -2.91 2.53
N VAL A 6 4.67 -1.61 2.55
CA VAL A 6 3.67 -0.54 2.40
C VAL A 6 2.99 -0.60 1.03
N ASN A 7 3.75 -0.85 -0.04
CA ASN A 7 3.20 -0.79 -1.39
C ASN A 7 2.43 -2.04 -1.80
N TYR A 8 2.86 -3.23 -1.36
CA TYR A 8 2.34 -4.50 -1.88
C TYR A 8 1.53 -5.33 -0.88
N HIS A 9 1.62 -5.03 0.43
CA HIS A 9 1.03 -5.90 1.47
C HIS A 9 0.20 -5.16 2.52
N ARG A 10 0.28 -3.83 2.57
CA ARG A 10 -0.45 -3.06 3.58
C ARG A 10 -1.88 -2.79 3.11
N PRO A 11 -2.92 -3.32 3.80
CA PRO A 11 -4.30 -2.97 3.48
C PRO A 11 -4.53 -1.48 3.74
N CYS A 12 -5.08 -0.79 2.74
CA CYS A 12 -5.39 0.63 2.76
C CYS A 12 -6.86 0.85 2.42
N PHE A 13 -7.51 1.77 3.14
CA PHE A 13 -8.88 2.16 2.84
C PHE A 13 -8.92 3.24 1.75
N PHE A 14 -9.65 2.99 0.68
CA PHE A 14 -9.91 3.98 -0.37
C PHE A 14 -11.33 4.53 -0.28
N ALA A 15 -11.45 5.85 -0.44
CA ALA A 15 -12.71 6.56 -0.25
C ALA A 15 -13.67 6.38 -1.44
N ASP A 16 -14.94 6.14 -1.15
CA ASP A 16 -16.07 6.52 -2.01
C ASP A 16 -16.38 7.99 -1.71
N ILE A 17 -16.38 8.83 -2.76
CA ILE A 17 -16.68 10.26 -2.64
C ILE A 17 -18.08 10.50 -3.20
N THR A 18 -18.95 11.06 -2.36
CA THR A 18 -20.28 11.53 -2.78
C THR A 18 -20.36 13.03 -2.57
N THR A 19 -20.86 13.76 -3.56
CA THR A 19 -21.06 15.22 -3.45
C THR A 19 -22.51 15.49 -3.05
N ASP A 20 -22.71 16.29 -2.00
CA ASP A 20 -24.02 16.75 -1.57
C ASP A 20 -24.60 17.70 -2.65
N PRO A 21 -25.76 17.37 -3.24
CA PRO A 21 -26.33 18.17 -4.32
C PRO A 21 -26.79 19.57 -3.88
N ASN A 22 -27.07 19.79 -2.59
CA ASN A 22 -27.63 21.05 -2.11
C ASN A 22 -26.56 22.09 -1.75
N ASN A 23 -25.38 21.65 -1.29
CA ASN A 23 -24.31 22.54 -0.84
C ASN A 23 -22.95 22.28 -1.49
N GLY A 24 -22.83 21.27 -2.35
CA GLY A 24 -21.61 20.93 -3.09
C GLY A 24 -20.51 20.30 -2.23
N LYS A 25 -20.73 20.00 -0.95
CA LYS A 25 -19.71 19.41 -0.07
C LYS A 25 -19.45 17.95 -0.45
N GLN A 26 -18.17 17.59 -0.51
CA GLN A 26 -17.75 16.20 -0.69
C GLN A 26 -17.75 15.45 0.65
N LEU A 27 -18.49 14.36 0.71
CA LEU A 27 -18.45 13.40 1.80
C LEU A 27 -17.61 12.19 1.39
N LYS A 28 -16.63 11.82 2.21
CA LYS A 28 -15.76 10.66 1.98
C LYS A 28 -16.17 9.51 2.90
N LYS A 29 -16.52 8.36 2.31
CA LYS A 29 -16.80 7.12 3.04
C LYS A 29 -15.71 6.10 2.74
N TYR A 30 -15.28 5.33 3.74
CA TYR A 30 -14.20 4.35 3.61
C TYR A 30 -14.74 2.94 3.87
N PRO A 31 -15.48 2.33 2.92
CA PRO A 31 -16.07 1.02 3.14
C PRO A 31 -15.02 -0.10 3.00
N TYR A 32 -15.21 -1.20 3.74
CA TYR A 32 -14.30 -2.35 3.68
C TYR A 32 -14.16 -2.97 2.29
N LYS A 33 -15.22 -2.93 1.46
CA LYS A 33 -15.18 -3.41 0.07
C LYS A 33 -14.14 -2.69 -0.81
N ASN A 34 -13.72 -1.48 -0.41
CA ASN A 34 -12.72 -0.68 -1.11
C ASN A 34 -11.32 -0.83 -0.49
N MET A 35 -11.15 -1.75 0.46
CA MET A 35 -9.85 -2.01 1.05
C MET A 35 -8.99 -2.77 0.05
N MET A 36 -7.82 -2.21 -0.27
CA MET A 36 -6.87 -2.76 -1.23
C MET A 36 -5.46 -2.40 -0.78
N THR A 37 -4.45 -3.12 -1.25
CA THR A 37 -3.06 -2.63 -1.18
C THR A 37 -2.87 -1.46 -2.15
N PRO A 38 -1.88 -0.57 -1.94
CA PRO A 38 -1.59 0.51 -2.89
C PRO A 38 -1.30 0.00 -4.31
N TYR A 39 -0.63 -1.14 -4.44
CA TYR A 39 -0.37 -1.78 -5.73
C TYR A 39 -1.66 -2.23 -6.42
N GLU A 40 -2.53 -2.95 -5.71
CA GLU A 40 -3.83 -3.36 -6.27
C GLU A 40 -4.68 -2.15 -6.66
N LYS A 41 -4.62 -1.07 -5.87
CA LYS A 41 -5.31 0.17 -6.21
C LYS A 41 -4.76 0.78 -7.50
N LEU A 42 -3.45 0.85 -7.66
CA LEU A 42 -2.82 1.33 -8.90
C LEU A 42 -3.32 0.52 -10.10
N LYS A 43 -3.31 -0.82 -9.98
CA LYS A 43 -3.77 -1.74 -11.03
C LYS A 43 -5.26 -1.57 -11.35
N SER A 44 -6.07 -1.12 -10.39
CA SER A 44 -7.51 -0.86 -10.57
C SER A 44 -7.83 0.43 -11.33
N LEU A 45 -6.86 1.32 -11.58
CA LEU A 45 -7.11 2.61 -12.22
C LEU A 45 -7.15 2.46 -13.76
N PRO A 46 -7.98 3.28 -14.44
CA PRO A 46 -7.99 3.31 -15.90
C PRO A 46 -6.62 3.76 -16.42
N ASP A 47 -6.18 3.16 -17.53
CA ASP A 47 -4.91 3.48 -18.20
C ASP A 47 -3.67 3.37 -17.31
N SER A 48 -3.75 2.60 -16.22
CA SER A 48 -2.69 2.51 -15.20
C SER A 48 -1.34 2.05 -15.75
N GLU A 49 -1.34 1.25 -16.82
CA GLU A 49 -0.14 0.81 -17.55
C GLU A 49 0.68 1.98 -18.10
N ASN A 50 0.02 3.07 -18.52
CA ASN A 50 0.68 4.24 -19.11
C ASN A 50 1.45 5.09 -18.10
N TYR A 51 1.23 4.85 -16.80
CA TYR A 51 1.89 5.58 -15.71
C TYR A 51 3.03 4.79 -15.07
N LEU A 52 3.34 3.59 -15.60
CA LEU A 52 4.48 2.81 -15.13
C LEU A 52 5.80 3.46 -15.60
N LYS A 53 6.86 3.25 -14.81
CA LYS A 53 8.20 3.70 -15.20
C LYS A 53 8.63 2.98 -16.49
N PRO A 54 9.41 3.62 -17.37
CA PRO A 54 9.99 2.94 -18.53
C PRO A 54 10.70 1.64 -18.13
N GLY A 55 10.41 0.55 -18.82
CA GLY A 55 10.96 -0.78 -18.54
C GLY A 55 10.30 -1.53 -17.36
N SER A 56 9.29 -0.95 -16.70
CA SER A 56 8.45 -1.64 -15.73
C SER A 56 7.17 -2.15 -16.38
N SER A 57 6.64 -3.27 -15.90
CA SER A 57 5.35 -3.80 -16.34
C SER A 57 4.58 -4.40 -15.16
N PHE A 58 3.26 -4.53 -15.27
CA PHE A 58 2.48 -5.20 -14.22
C PHE A 58 2.90 -6.64 -13.98
N GLN A 59 3.42 -7.34 -15.00
CA GLN A 59 3.97 -8.69 -14.82
C GLN A 59 5.18 -8.68 -13.88
N THR A 60 6.09 -7.70 -14.04
CA THR A 60 7.25 -7.57 -13.13
C THR A 60 6.84 -7.15 -11.72
N LEU A 61 5.79 -6.34 -11.58
CA LEU A 61 5.27 -5.89 -10.28
C LEU A 61 4.45 -7.00 -9.58
N ASP A 62 3.69 -7.79 -10.33
CA ASP A 62 2.97 -8.97 -9.84
C ASP A 62 3.93 -9.99 -9.24
N ALA A 63 5.07 -10.23 -9.90
CA ALA A 63 6.10 -11.10 -9.37
C ALA A 63 6.63 -10.64 -8.00
N ILE A 64 6.70 -9.33 -7.75
CA ILE A 64 7.08 -8.77 -6.44
C ILE A 64 5.93 -8.94 -5.44
N ALA A 65 4.72 -8.55 -5.82
CA ALA A 65 3.55 -8.57 -4.94
C ALA A 65 3.18 -9.98 -4.46
N TYR A 66 3.33 -10.99 -5.33
CA TYR A 66 2.96 -12.37 -5.02
C TYR A 66 4.13 -13.24 -4.54
N ALA A 67 5.34 -12.67 -4.39
CA ALA A 67 6.51 -13.41 -3.92
C ALA A 67 6.35 -13.95 -2.49
N ILE A 68 5.63 -13.23 -1.63
CA ILE A 68 5.37 -13.58 -0.23
C ILE A 68 3.93 -13.23 0.14
N THR A 69 3.41 -13.86 1.20
CA THR A 69 2.09 -13.52 1.75
C THR A 69 2.11 -12.23 2.57
N ASP A 70 0.96 -11.59 2.73
CA ASP A 70 0.83 -10.37 3.54
C ASP A 70 1.28 -10.58 5.00
N ASN A 71 0.97 -11.74 5.57
CA ASN A 71 1.39 -12.08 6.94
C ASN A 71 2.91 -12.23 7.05
N GLN A 72 3.56 -12.85 6.06
CA GLN A 72 5.03 -12.95 6.01
C GLN A 72 5.67 -11.56 5.87
N ALA A 73 5.11 -10.70 5.00
CA ALA A 73 5.60 -9.35 4.82
C ALA A 73 5.46 -8.51 6.11
N ALA A 74 4.33 -8.66 6.81
CA ALA A 74 4.10 -8.00 8.10
C ALA A 74 5.09 -8.47 9.17
N GLN A 75 5.35 -9.78 9.25
CA GLN A 75 6.35 -10.34 10.16
C GLN A 75 7.75 -9.76 9.88
N GLN A 76 8.22 -9.84 8.63
CA GLN A 76 9.53 -9.30 8.24
C GLN A 76 9.65 -7.81 8.53
N MET A 77 8.59 -7.03 8.33
CA MET A 77 8.57 -5.60 8.63
C MET A 77 8.70 -5.34 10.14
N ASN A 78 7.98 -6.10 10.97
CA ASN A 78 8.05 -5.97 12.43
C ASN A 78 9.42 -6.36 12.98
N GLU A 79 10.02 -7.43 12.46
CA GLU A 79 11.38 -7.85 12.80
C GLU A 79 12.42 -6.78 12.45
N ALA A 80 12.35 -6.25 11.22
CA ALA A 80 13.24 -5.17 10.78
C ALA A 80 13.06 -3.89 11.62
N LYS A 81 11.82 -3.54 11.96
CA LYS A 81 11.49 -2.43 12.85
C LYS A 81 12.10 -2.62 14.23
N SER A 82 11.92 -3.80 14.83
CA SER A 82 12.47 -4.12 16.15
C SER A 82 13.99 -3.98 16.18
N LYS A 83 14.69 -4.55 15.19
CA LYS A 83 16.15 -4.46 15.06
C LYS A 83 16.64 -3.01 14.93
N LEU A 84 15.92 -2.18 14.17
CA LEU A 84 16.23 -0.75 14.04
C LEU A 84 16.12 -0.03 15.38
N PHE A 85 15.02 -0.22 16.12
CA PHE A 85 14.82 0.46 17.41
C PHE A 85 15.77 -0.04 18.49
N GLN A 86 16.14 -1.33 18.49
CA GLN A 86 17.21 -1.83 19.37
C GLN A 86 18.54 -1.12 19.10
N THR A 87 18.86 -0.88 17.83
CA THR A 87 20.09 -0.15 17.45
C THR A 87 20.04 1.30 17.92
N ILE A 88 18.93 2.00 17.70
CA ILE A 88 18.77 3.40 18.11
C ILE A 88 18.76 3.55 19.64
N ASN A 89 18.00 2.71 20.34
CA ASN A 89 17.84 2.81 21.79
C ASN A 89 19.06 2.26 22.56
N GLY A 90 19.78 1.30 21.97
CA GLY A 90 21.05 0.80 22.51
C GLY A 90 22.24 1.73 22.27
N GLN A 91 22.08 2.76 21.43
CA GLN A 91 23.06 3.83 21.21
C GLN A 91 22.92 4.99 22.21
N VAL A 92 21.91 4.96 23.08
CA VAL A 92 21.79 5.92 24.19
C VAL A 92 22.78 5.51 25.28
N ASN A 93 24.00 6.03 25.18
CA ASN A 93 24.96 6.11 26.30
C ASN A 93 24.73 7.42 27.05
#